data_AF-A0A2S9Q1Q5-F1
#
_entry.id   AF-A0A2S9Q1Q5-F1
#
_cell.length_a   1.000
_cell.length_b   1.000
_cell.length_c   1.000
_cell.angle_alpha   90.00
_cell.angle_beta   90.00
_cell.angle_gamma   90.00
#
_symmetry.space_group_name_H-M   'P 1'
#
loop_
_entity.id
_entity.type
_entity.pdbx_description
1 polymer ?
#
loop_
_entity_poly.entity_id
_entity_poly.type
_entity_poly.pdbx_seq_one_letter_code
_entity_poly.pdbx_strand_id
1 'polypeptide(L)' 'MNGAPVAHRINRLPWQRWLSAEELARALGLSAEEAERVLRAGRRRGSITINRKGDETLFMRVARHPLPSARLRPSP' A
#
# COMPACT_ATOMS: atom_id res chain seq x y z
N MET A 1 3.81 17.44 -7.88
CA MET A 1 4.36 16.24 -7.22
C MET A 1 4.24 15.06 -8.17
N ASN A 2 5.36 14.44 -8.55
CA ASN A 2 5.37 13.24 -9.41
C ASN A 2 4.71 12.07 -8.67
N GLY A 3 3.39 11.92 -8.87
CA GLY A 3 2.59 10.89 -8.23
C GLY A 3 2.84 9.54 -8.86
N ALA A 4 3.86 8.81 -8.36
CA ALA A 4 4.00 7.40 -8.69
C ALA A 4 2.65 6.69 -8.40
N PRO A 5 2.09 5.92 -9.35
CA PRO A 5 0.81 5.25 -9.15
C PRO A 5 0.84 4.41 -7.87
N VAL A 6 -0.25 4.41 -7.10
CA VAL A 6 -0.41 3.62 -5.85
C VAL A 6 0.06 2.17 -6.05
N ALA A 7 -0.25 1.58 -7.20
CA ALA A 7 0.19 0.24 -7.60
C ALA A 7 1.73 0.09 -7.61
N HIS A 8 2.45 1.07 -8.16
CA HIS A 8 3.91 1.06 -8.19
C HIS A 8 4.51 1.08 -6.78
N ARG A 9 3.91 1.85 -5.86
CA ARG A 9 4.34 1.91 -4.46
C ARG A 9 4.09 0.57 -3.75
N ILE A 10 2.89 0.01 -3.86
CA ILE A 10 2.56 -1.30 -3.26
C ILE A 10 3.46 -2.41 -3.79
N ASN A 11 3.83 -2.37 -5.07
CA ASN A 11 4.73 -3.37 -5.67
C ASN A 11 6.15 -3.36 -5.08
N ARG A 12 6.58 -2.27 -4.41
CA ARG A 12 7.86 -2.19 -3.68
C ARG A 12 7.81 -2.85 -2.31
N LEU A 13 6.62 -3.15 -1.78
CA LEU A 13 6.48 -3.80 -0.49
C LEU A 13 6.87 -5.28 -0.59
N PRO A 14 7.54 -5.82 0.45
CA PRO A 14 7.84 -7.24 0.53
C PRO A 14 6.55 -8.06 0.48
N TRP A 15 6.56 -9.11 -0.35
CA TRP A 15 5.43 -10.03 -0.48
C TRP A 15 5.30 -10.89 0.79
N GLN A 16 4.07 -11.07 1.28
CA GLN A 16 3.75 -11.89 2.45
C GLN A 16 4.53 -11.57 3.74
N ARG A 17 4.97 -10.33 3.91
CA ARG A 17 5.53 -9.84 5.17
C ARG A 17 4.54 -8.89 5.83
N TRP A 18 4.26 -9.15 7.11
CA TRP A 18 3.54 -8.22 7.97
C TRP A 18 4.44 -7.04 8.33
N LEU A 19 3.93 -5.83 8.14
CA LEU A 19 4.60 -4.58 8.47
C LEU A 19 3.65 -3.70 9.27
N SER A 20 4.17 -2.96 10.24
CA SER A 20 3.41 -1.89 10.89
C SER A 20 3.15 -0.73 9.90
N ALA A 21 2.24 0.18 10.25
CA ALA A 21 2.02 1.39 9.47
C ALA A 21 3.32 2.20 9.27
N GLU A 22 4.16 2.25 10.30
CA GLU A 22 5.40 3.01 10.32
C GLU A 22 6.48 2.37 9.47
N GLU A 23 6.67 1.05 9.58
CA GLU A 23 7.61 0.29 8.73
C GLU A 23 7.25 0.42 7.25
N LEU A 24 5.94 0.41 6.95
CA LEU A 24 5.45 0.55 5.59
C LEU A 24 5.66 1.97 5.05
N ALA A 25 5.43 3.01 5.86
CA ALA A 25 5.71 4.38 5.50
C ALA A 25 7.20 4.58 5.17
N ARG A 26 8.10 4.03 6.02
CA ARG A 26 9.55 4.04 5.79
C ARG A 26 9.93 3.29 4.52
N ALA A 27 9.38 2.09 4.29
CA ALA A 27 9.65 1.28 3.10
C ALA A 27 9.22 1.98 1.79
N LEU A 28 8.18 2.81 1.85
CA LEU A 28 7.67 3.57 0.71
C LEU A 28 8.28 4.96 0.58
N GLY A 29 9.03 5.43 1.59
CA GLY A 29 9.52 6.81 1.67
C GLY A 29 8.39 7.84 1.70
N LEU A 30 7.30 7.53 2.39
CA LEU A 30 6.09 8.36 2.46
C LEU A 30 5.89 8.94 3.86
N SER A 31 5.15 10.04 3.95
CA SER A 31 4.58 10.48 5.22
C SER A 31 3.54 9.49 5.74
N ALA A 32 3.22 9.55 7.03
CA ALA A 32 2.19 8.71 7.63
C ALA A 32 0.83 8.85 6.92
N GLU A 33 0.44 10.08 6.57
CA GLU A 33 -0.81 10.37 5.88
C GLU A 33 -0.83 9.79 4.46
N GLU A 34 0.26 9.93 3.71
CA GLU A 34 0.38 9.37 2.36
C GLU A 34 0.40 7.84 2.38
N ALA A 35 1.11 7.24 3.34
CA ALA A 35 1.14 5.81 3.54
C ALA A 35 -0.27 5.27 3.84
N GLU A 36 -1.04 5.96 4.70
CA GLU A 36 -2.41 5.57 5.00
C GLU A 36 -3.31 5.60 3.76
N ARG A 37 -3.18 6.63 2.91
CA ARG A 37 -3.91 6.70 1.62
C ARG A 37 -3.55 5.53 0.71
N VAL A 38 -2.27 5.17 0.61
CA VAL A 38 -1.78 4.02 -0.17
C VAL A 38 -2.34 2.70 0.39
N LEU A 39 -2.32 2.52 1.71
CA LEU A 39 -2.86 1.34 2.39
C LEU A 39 -4.35 1.18 2.17
N ARG A 40 -5.13 2.25 2.34
CA ARG A 40 -6.59 2.25 2.09
C ARG A 40 -6.89 1.92 0.63
N ALA A 41 -6.14 2.49 -0.31
CA ALA A 41 -6.30 2.18 -1.73
C ALA A 41 -5.90 0.73 -2.06
N GLY A 42 -4.81 0.23 -1.48
CA GLY A 42 -4.35 -1.16 -1.65
C GLY A 42 -5.34 -2.19 -1.11
N ARG A 43 -5.94 -1.90 0.06
CA ARG A 43 -6.98 -2.74 0.67
C ARG A 43 -8.25 -2.77 -0.17
N ARG A 44 -8.73 -1.61 -0.65
CA ARG A 44 -9.89 -1.53 -1.55
C ARG A 44 -9.70 -2.34 -2.84
N ARG A 45 -8.45 -2.50 -3.30
CA ARG A 45 -8.09 -3.28 -4.49
C ARG A 45 -7.77 -4.75 -4.20
N GLY A 46 -7.89 -5.22 -2.97
CA GLY A 46 -7.59 -6.61 -2.58
C GLY A 46 -6.09 -6.97 -2.62
N SER A 47 -5.22 -5.97 -2.64
CA SER A 47 -3.77 -6.15 -2.77
C SER A 47 -3.00 -6.09 -1.45
N ILE A 48 -3.65 -5.50 -0.43
CA ILE A 48 -3.19 -5.40 0.94
C ILE A 48 -4.24 -6.05 1.82
N THR A 49 -3.81 -6.89 2.75
CA THR A 49 -4.62 -7.37 3.87
C THR A 49 -4.17 -6.70 5.16
N ILE A 50 -5.05 -6.71 6.16
CA ILE A 50 -4.78 -6.16 7.49
C ILE A 50 -4.95 -7.24 8.55
N ASN A 51 -4.14 -7.16 9.60
CA ASN A 51 -4.30 -7.94 10.81
C ASN A 51 -4.24 -7.00 12.01
N ARG A 52 -5.22 -7.10 12.92
CA ARG A 52 -5.26 -6.29 14.13
C ARG A 52 -4.87 -7.18 15.30
N LYS A 53 -3.79 -6.84 15.99
CA LYS A 53 -3.28 -7.59 17.14
C LYS A 53 -3.15 -6.63 18.32
N GLY A 54 -4.15 -6.64 19.20
CA GLY A 54 -4.26 -5.64 20.26
C GLY A 54 -4.41 -4.24 19.67
N ASP A 55 -3.55 -3.32 20.10
CA ASP A 55 -3.52 -1.93 19.62
C ASP A 55 -2.76 -1.76 18.29
N GLU A 56 -2.08 -2.81 17.81
CA GLU A 56 -1.29 -2.75 16.59
C GLU A 56 -2.09 -3.18 15.36
N THR A 57 -2.02 -2.40 14.29
CA THR A 57 -2.50 -2.79 12.97
C THR A 57 -1.33 -3.10 12.05
N LEU A 58 -1.27 -4.34 11.59
CA LEU A 58 -0.28 -4.85 10.65
C LEU A 58 -0.87 -4.94 9.25
N PHE A 59 -0.04 -4.71 8.25
CA PHE A 59 -0.38 -4.70 6.84
C PHE A 59 0.50 -5.68 6.09
N MET A 60 -0.08 -6.39 5.13
CA MET A 60 0.67 -7.32 4.30
C MET A 60 0.22 -7.25 2.86
N ARG A 61 1.19 -7.21 1.95
CA ARG A 61 0.94 -7.36 0.51
C ARG A 61 0.60 -8.82 0.20
N VAL A 62 -0.58 -9.03 -0.37
CA VAL A 62 -1.09 -10.36 -0.75
C VAL A 62 -1.14 -10.57 -2.27
N ALA A 63 -1.06 -9.50 -3.06
CA ALA A 63 -1.02 -9.60 -4.52
C ALA A 63 0.29 -10.26 -5.00
N ARG A 64 0.16 -11.48 -5.55
CA ARG A 64 1.26 -12.27 -6.16
C ARG A 64 1.82 -11.61 -7.42
N HIS A 65 0.96 -11.00 -8.24
CA HIS A 65 1.38 -10.29 -9.43
C HIS A 65 1.55 -8.80 -9.16
N PRO A 66 2.48 -8.11 -9.86
CA PRO A 66 2.57 -6.67 -9.81
C PRO A 66 1.21 -6.06 -10.16
N LEU A 67 0.71 -5.15 -9.31
CA LEU A 67 -0.53 -4.46 -9.61
C LEU A 67 -0.34 -3.65 -10.89
N PRO A 68 -1.27 -3.73 -11.86
CA PRO A 68 -1.20 -2.90 -13.05
C PRO A 68 -1.18 -1.43 -12.61
N SER A 69 -0.27 -0.66 -13.18
CA SER A 69 -0.10 0.77 -12.88
C SER A 69 -1.25 1.64 -13.40
N ALA A 70 -2.39 1.02 -13.71
CA ALA A 70 -3.53 1.57 -14.43
C ALA A 70 -3.74 3.03 -14.04
N ARG A 71 -3.40 3.88 -15.02
CA ARG A 71 -3.43 5.33 -14.96
C ARG A 71 -4.77 5.74 -14.38
N LEU A 72 -4.75 6.70 -13.46
CA LEU A 72 -5.94 7.50 -13.17
C LEU A 72 -6.39 8.04 -14.53
N ARG A 73 -7.45 7.47 -15.11
CA ARG A 73 -8.19 8.21 -16.13
C ARG A 73 -8.66 9.48 -15.41
N PRO A 74 -8.35 10.68 -15.90
CA PRO A 74 -9.17 11.81 -15.52
C PRO A 74 -10.61 11.43 -15.92
N SER A 75 -11.54 11.49 -14.98
CA SER A 75 -12.95 11.45 -15.34
C SER A 75 -13.23 12.60 -16.31
N PRO A 76 -14.12 12.42 -17.30
CA PRO A 76 -14.51 13.47 -18.23
C PRO A 76 -15.10 14.69 -17.51
#